data_AF-A0A0S8GRZ2-F1
#
_entry.id   AF-A0A0S8GRZ2-F1
#
_cell.length_a   1.000
_cell.length_b   1.000
_cell.length_c   1.000
_cell.angle_alpha   90.00
_cell.angle_beta   90.00
_cell.angle_gamma   90.00
#
_symmetry.space_group_name_H-M   'P 1'
#
loop_
_entity.id
_entity.type
_entity.pdbx_description
1 polymer ?
#
loop_
_entity_poly.entity_id
_entity_poly.type
_entity_poly.pdbx_seq_one_letter_code
_entity_poly.pdbx_strand_id
1 'polypeptide(L)'
;MTRRDFIKGSVGTAVLLGLSNFSWAEVFGPFPPEESFPDLAVVTNGTPVGMTRKAMELLGGMKKFVSKGDIVVVKPNIGWDRNPQQAANTNPEVVAEVVKMCLECGAKKVRVFDRSCNTASRCYENSGIKKAASEV
;
A
#
# COMPACT_ATOMS: atom_id res chain seq x y z
N MET A 1 -45.99 -38.68 -18.27
CA MET A 1 -44.84 -37.98 -17.66
C MET A 1 -44.77 -38.38 -16.19
N THR A 2 -43.66 -38.97 -15.74
CA THR A 2 -43.53 -39.40 -14.33
C THR A 2 -42.97 -38.28 -13.46
N ARG A 3 -43.17 -38.35 -12.12
CA ARG A 3 -42.54 -37.41 -11.16
C ARG A 3 -41.03 -37.32 -11.35
N ARG A 4 -40.38 -38.42 -11.72
CA ARG A 4 -38.93 -38.49 -11.95
C ARG A 4 -38.51 -37.72 -13.20
N ASP A 5 -39.34 -37.77 -14.25
CA ASP A 5 -39.09 -37.03 -15.50
C ASP A 5 -39.23 -35.52 -15.28
N PHE A 6 -40.24 -35.13 -14.50
CA PHE A 6 -40.47 -33.72 -14.15
C PHE A 6 -39.30 -33.14 -13.35
N ILE A 7 -38.83 -33.84 -12.30
CA ILE A 7 -37.70 -33.39 -11.47
C ILE A 7 -36.41 -33.29 -12.29
N LYS A 8 -36.13 -34.28 -13.15
CA LYS A 8 -34.94 -34.24 -14.01
C LYS A 8 -34.99 -33.06 -14.99
N GLY A 9 -36.15 -32.79 -15.58
CA GLY A 9 -36.35 -31.65 -16.48
C GLY A 9 -36.20 -30.30 -15.79
N SER A 10 -36.76 -30.15 -14.59
CA SER A 10 -36.69 -28.90 -13.83
C SER A 10 -35.28 -28.59 -13.30
N VAL A 11 -34.55 -29.60 -12.81
CA VAL A 11 -33.13 -29.42 -12.40
C VAL A 11 -32.24 -29.06 -13.60
N GLY A 12 -32.40 -29.74 -14.74
CA GLY A 12 -31.63 -29.44 -15.95
C GLY A 12 -31.85 -28.01 -16.45
N THR A 13 -33.10 -27.52 -16.39
CA THR A 13 -33.46 -26.16 -16.81
C THR A 13 -32.89 -25.09 -15.88
N ALA A 14 -32.91 -25.34 -14.56
CA ALA A 14 -32.33 -24.42 -13.57
C ALA A 14 -30.79 -24.29 -13.72
N VAL A 15 -30.11 -25.40 -14.02
CA VAL A 15 -28.66 -25.38 -14.29
C VAL A 15 -28.35 -24.62 -15.58
N LEU A 16 -29.11 -24.85 -16.65
CA LEU A 16 -28.93 -24.13 -17.93
C LEU A 16 -29.14 -22.62 -17.79
N LEU A 17 -30.15 -22.19 -17.02
CA LEU A 17 -30.39 -20.78 -16.72
C LEU A 17 -29.35 -20.19 -15.76
N GLY A 18 -28.81 -20.99 -14.83
CA GLY A 18 -27.70 -20.57 -13.98
C GLY A 18 -26.40 -20.35 -14.77
N LEU A 19 -26.20 -21.14 -15.83
CA LEU A 19 -25.04 -21.05 -16.72
C LEU A 19 -25.18 -19.97 -17.81
N SER A 20 -26.37 -19.44 -18.08
CA SER A 20 -26.55 -18.41 -19.12
C SER A 20 -25.97 -17.05 -18.74
N ASN A 21 -25.76 -16.79 -17.45
CA ASN A 21 -25.02 -15.63 -16.94
C ASN A 21 -23.53 -15.94 -16.68
N PHE A 22 -23.08 -17.14 -17.04
CA PHE A 22 -21.72 -17.59 -16.80
C PHE A 22 -20.84 -17.18 -17.98
N SER A 23 -19.93 -16.23 -17.74
CA SER A 23 -18.98 -15.80 -18.75
C SER A 23 -17.90 -16.85 -18.92
N TRP A 24 -18.00 -17.67 -19.98
CA TRP A 24 -16.97 -18.64 -20.34
C TRP A 24 -15.62 -17.96 -20.63
N ALA A 25 -15.62 -16.68 -21.01
CA ALA A 25 -14.42 -15.88 -21.20
C ALA A 25 -13.68 -15.57 -19.89
N GLU A 26 -14.37 -15.52 -18.74
CA GLU A 26 -13.72 -15.30 -17.44
C GLU A 26 -13.06 -16.58 -16.90
N VAL A 27 -13.52 -17.76 -17.33
CA VAL A 27 -12.99 -19.07 -16.89
C VAL A 27 -11.93 -19.63 -17.84
N PHE A 28 -12.09 -19.39 -19.14
CA PHE A 28 -11.23 -19.94 -20.18
C PHE A 28 -10.53 -18.86 -21.02
N GLY A 29 -10.71 -17.59 -20.68
CA GLY A 29 -9.94 -16.51 -21.30
C GLY A 29 -8.48 -16.56 -20.90
N PRO A 30 -7.58 -15.98 -21.71
CA PRO A 30 -6.20 -15.81 -21.31
C PRO A 30 -6.16 -14.99 -20.01
N PHE A 31 -5.46 -15.52 -19.00
CA PHE A 31 -5.17 -14.73 -17.80
C PHE A 31 -4.46 -13.45 -18.24
N PRO A 32 -4.88 -12.28 -17.72
CA PRO A 32 -4.13 -11.06 -17.99
C PRO A 32 -2.67 -11.31 -17.58
N PRO A 33 -1.69 -10.83 -18.38
CA PRO A 33 -0.29 -10.98 -18.04
C PRO A 33 -0.08 -10.41 -16.63
N GLU A 34 0.60 -11.17 -15.79
CA GLU A 34 0.92 -10.76 -14.43
C GLU A 34 1.71 -9.44 -14.50
N GLU A 35 1.19 -8.38 -13.85
CA GLU A 35 1.90 -7.10 -13.81
C GLU A 35 3.22 -7.30 -13.05
N SER A 36 4.33 -7.35 -13.78
CA SER A 36 5.67 -7.45 -13.20
C SER A 36 6.18 -6.06 -12.83
N PHE A 37 6.47 -5.87 -11.54
CA PHE A 37 7.11 -4.66 -11.02
C PHE A 37 8.56 -4.94 -10.66
N PRO A 38 9.46 -3.95 -10.77
CA PRO A 38 10.85 -4.12 -10.34
C PRO A 38 10.93 -4.38 -8.83
N ASP A 39 11.96 -5.13 -8.41
CA ASP A 39 12.28 -5.32 -6.99
C ASP A 39 12.90 -4.07 -6.35
N LEU A 40 13.52 -3.21 -7.17
CA LEU A 40 14.20 -1.99 -6.74
C LEU A 40 13.92 -0.84 -7.72
N ALA A 41 13.49 0.30 -7.17
CA ALA A 41 13.36 1.55 -7.92
C ALA A 41 14.33 2.60 -7.38
N VAL A 42 15.09 3.23 -8.26
CA VAL A 42 16.01 4.33 -7.93
C VAL A 42 15.60 5.57 -8.70
N VAL A 43 15.28 6.64 -7.98
CA VAL A 43 14.91 7.94 -8.55
C VAL A 43 15.88 8.99 -8.04
N THR A 44 16.38 9.84 -8.93
CA THR A 44 17.37 10.88 -8.62
C THR A 44 16.93 12.23 -9.19
N ASN A 45 17.60 13.31 -8.78
CA ASN A 45 17.41 14.68 -9.31
C ASN A 45 15.99 15.26 -9.10
N GLY A 46 15.42 15.15 -7.90
CA GLY A 46 14.13 15.74 -7.57
C GLY A 46 14.02 16.19 -6.11
N THR A 47 12.85 16.69 -5.72
CA THR A 47 12.54 16.97 -4.31
C THR A 47 12.36 15.64 -3.55
N PRO A 48 12.60 15.60 -2.22
CA PRO A 48 12.40 14.39 -1.43
C PRO A 48 11.00 13.79 -1.61
N VAL A 49 9.97 14.64 -1.62
CA VAL A 49 8.57 14.27 -1.88
C VAL A 49 8.40 13.66 -3.28
N GLY A 50 8.84 14.36 -4.33
CA GLY A 50 8.67 13.91 -5.71
C GLY A 50 9.39 12.60 -6.01
N MET A 51 10.62 12.44 -5.50
CA MET A 51 11.38 11.20 -5.65
C MET A 51 10.72 10.03 -4.90
N THR A 52 10.20 10.27 -3.70
CA THR A 52 9.51 9.24 -2.89
C THR A 52 8.25 8.73 -3.60
N ARG A 53 7.40 9.64 -4.07
CA ARG A 53 6.19 9.27 -4.81
C ARG A 53 6.51 8.54 -6.11
N LYS A 54 7.50 9.05 -6.88
CA LYS A 54 7.90 8.41 -8.13
C LYS A 54 8.48 7.01 -7.92
N ALA A 55 9.29 6.82 -6.89
CA ALA A 55 9.82 5.50 -6.54
C ALA A 55 8.68 4.52 -6.18
N MET A 56 7.70 4.96 -5.40
CA MET A 56 6.54 4.15 -5.04
C MET A 56 5.67 3.81 -6.26
N GLU A 57 5.45 4.74 -7.18
CA GLU A 57 4.76 4.48 -8.46
C GLU A 57 5.46 3.39 -9.28
N LEU A 58 6.78 3.46 -9.43
CA LEU A 58 7.56 2.47 -10.16
C LEU A 58 7.47 1.06 -9.52
N LEU A 59 7.27 0.98 -8.21
CA LEU A 59 7.08 -0.27 -7.47
C LEU A 59 5.64 -0.83 -7.54
N GLY A 60 4.74 -0.18 -8.26
CA GLY A 60 3.32 -0.57 -8.39
C GLY A 60 2.38 0.18 -7.45
N GLY A 61 2.84 1.25 -6.82
CA GLY A 61 2.05 2.14 -5.98
C GLY A 61 1.85 1.62 -4.56
N MET A 62 1.47 2.52 -3.66
CA MET A 62 1.33 2.20 -2.23
C MET A 62 0.24 1.15 -1.96
N LYS A 63 -0.79 1.06 -2.82
CA LYS A 63 -1.88 0.07 -2.71
C LYS A 63 -1.40 -1.39 -2.81
N LYS A 64 -0.20 -1.63 -3.36
CA LYS A 64 0.44 -2.95 -3.36
C LYS A 64 0.87 -3.39 -1.95
N PHE A 65 1.11 -2.44 -1.06
CA PHE A 65 1.65 -2.68 0.29
C PHE A 65 0.65 -2.37 1.41
N VAL A 66 -0.31 -1.48 1.16
CA VAL A 66 -1.26 -0.99 2.16
C VAL A 66 -2.69 -1.15 1.67
N SER A 67 -3.50 -1.82 2.49
CA SER A 67 -4.92 -2.01 2.28
C SER A 67 -5.76 -1.08 3.15
N LYS A 68 -7.01 -0.85 2.72
CA LYS A 68 -7.98 -0.08 3.49
C LYS A 68 -8.21 -0.74 4.85
N GLY A 69 -8.09 0.04 5.92
CA GLY A 69 -8.29 -0.44 7.28
C GLY A 69 -7.01 -0.86 8.00
N ASP A 70 -5.87 -0.92 7.31
CA ASP A 70 -4.61 -1.35 7.90
C ASP A 70 -4.13 -0.42 9.02
N ILE A 71 -3.47 -1.01 10.02
CA ILE A 71 -2.68 -0.27 10.99
C ILE A 71 -1.21 -0.42 10.57
N VAL A 72 -0.66 0.63 9.97
CA VAL A 72 0.68 0.63 9.38
C VAL A 72 1.69 1.16 10.39
N VAL A 73 2.87 0.54 10.45
CA VAL A 73 4.03 1.08 11.15
C VAL A 73 5.04 1.58 10.12
N VAL A 74 5.42 2.85 10.22
CA VAL A 74 6.54 3.43 9.47
C VAL A 74 7.70 3.56 10.44
N LYS A 75 8.80 2.84 10.17
CA LYS A 75 9.98 2.80 11.04
C LYS A 75 11.18 3.53 10.40
N PRO A 76 11.20 4.88 10.39
CA PRO A 76 12.32 5.63 9.85
C PRO A 76 13.55 5.51 10.76
N ASN A 77 14.68 6.10 10.36
CA ASN A 77 15.80 6.33 11.25
C ASN A 77 15.58 7.65 12.02
N ILE A 78 15.34 7.55 13.33
CA ILE A 78 15.25 8.67 14.29
C ILE A 78 16.28 8.45 15.41
N GLY A 79 17.48 8.03 15.02
CA GLY A 79 18.55 7.60 15.94
C GLY A 79 19.20 8.74 16.71
N TRP A 80 19.35 9.90 16.07
CA TRP A 80 20.30 10.92 16.50
C TRP A 80 19.63 12.23 16.85
N ASP A 81 20.14 12.89 17.89
CA ASP A 81 19.73 14.25 18.26
C ASP A 81 20.38 15.28 17.32
N ARG A 82 19.85 15.37 16.10
CA ARG A 82 20.41 16.15 14.99
C ARG A 82 19.32 16.82 14.17
N ASN A 83 19.61 18.02 13.70
CA ASN A 83 18.72 18.80 12.82
C ASN A 83 18.70 18.20 11.40
N PRO A 84 17.64 18.44 10.60
CA PRO A 84 17.52 17.87 9.25
C PRO A 84 18.69 18.23 8.33
N GLN A 85 19.26 19.43 8.47
CA GLN A 85 20.39 19.91 7.66
C GLN A 85 21.66 19.07 7.85
N GLN A 86 21.75 18.31 8.94
CA GLN A 86 22.89 17.43 9.23
C GLN A 86 22.75 16.04 8.61
N ALA A 87 21.56 15.69 8.09
CA ALA A 87 21.29 14.43 7.38
C ALA A 87 21.68 13.13 8.13
N ALA A 88 21.67 13.13 9.47
CA ALA A 88 21.96 11.95 10.28
C ALA A 88 20.75 10.98 10.42
N ASN A 89 19.53 11.51 10.24
CA ASN A 89 18.26 10.80 10.33
C ASN A 89 17.61 10.70 8.94
N THR A 90 16.55 9.90 8.81
CA THR A 90 15.74 9.92 7.57
C THR A 90 15.20 11.32 7.33
N ASN A 91 15.18 11.76 6.06
CA ASN A 91 14.63 13.07 5.73
C ASN A 91 13.15 13.18 6.16
N PRO A 92 12.74 14.23 6.89
CA PRO A 92 11.38 14.35 7.42
C PRO A 92 10.30 14.42 6.34
N GLU A 93 10.57 15.01 5.18
CA GLU A 93 9.62 15.06 4.05
C GLU A 93 9.38 13.68 3.45
N VAL A 94 10.40 12.82 3.40
CA VAL A 94 10.26 11.42 2.96
C VAL A 94 9.31 10.67 3.89
N VAL A 95 9.49 10.83 5.21
CA VAL A 95 8.63 10.16 6.19
C VAL A 95 7.19 10.65 6.07
N ALA A 96 6.98 11.97 5.99
CA ALA A 96 5.66 12.55 5.82
C ALA A 96 4.97 12.05 4.53
N GLU A 97 5.69 12.00 3.41
CA GLU A 97 5.12 11.54 2.14
C GLU A 97 4.76 10.05 2.17
N VAL A 98 5.55 9.20 2.84
CA VAL A 98 5.18 7.79 3.04
C VAL A 98 3.92 7.66 3.91
N VAL A 99 3.84 8.41 5.02
CA VAL A 99 2.64 8.44 5.88
C VAL A 99 1.41 8.87 5.07
N LYS A 100 1.56 9.91 4.25
CA LYS A 100 0.49 10.44 3.40
C LYS A 100 -0.01 9.39 2.42
N MET A 101 0.88 8.72 1.69
CA MET A 101 0.51 7.67 0.75
C MET A 101 -0.20 6.50 1.44
N CYS A 102 0.20 6.12 2.66
CA CYS A 102 -0.51 5.09 3.44
C CYS A 102 -1.94 5.52 3.78
N LEU A 103 -2.14 6.77 4.21
CA LEU A 103 -3.46 7.32 4.53
C LEU A 103 -4.33 7.48 3.28
N GLU A 104 -3.76 7.92 2.15
CA GLU A 104 -4.42 7.98 0.83
C GLU A 104 -4.94 6.60 0.39
N CYS A 105 -4.26 5.51 0.78
CA CYS A 105 -4.72 4.13 0.54
C CYS A 105 -5.82 3.65 1.50
N GLY A 106 -6.18 4.47 2.49
CA GLY A 106 -7.22 4.17 3.47
C GLY A 106 -6.72 3.40 4.70
N ALA A 107 -5.42 3.46 5.02
CA ALA A 107 -4.93 2.96 6.30
C ALA A 107 -5.74 3.57 7.46
N LYS A 108 -6.18 2.73 8.41
CA LYS A 108 -6.93 3.17 9.59
C LYS A 108 -6.06 4.01 10.52
N LYS A 109 -4.78 3.66 10.64
CA LYS A 109 -3.83 4.34 11.51
C LYS A 109 -2.41 4.12 11.00
N VAL A 110 -1.60 5.18 10.99
CA VAL A 110 -0.16 5.07 10.76
C VAL A 110 0.56 5.43 12.05
N ARG A 111 1.52 4.60 12.46
CA ARG A 111 2.37 4.81 13.64
C ARG A 111 3.80 5.03 13.17
N VAL A 112 4.38 6.17 13.53
CA VAL A 112 5.78 6.48 13.22
C VAL A 112 6.59 6.39 14.50
N PHE A 113 7.55 5.48 14.56
CA PHE A 113 8.47 5.37 15.68
C PHE A 113 9.77 4.68 15.30
N ASP A 114 10.79 4.91 16.12
CA ASP A 114 12.09 4.26 16.05
C ASP A 114 12.70 4.17 17.46
N ARG A 115 13.76 3.35 17.60
CA ARG A 115 14.55 3.26 18.82
C ARG A 115 15.78 4.17 18.72
N SER A 116 15.70 5.33 19.37
CA SER A 116 16.78 6.33 19.33
C SER A 116 18.05 5.90 20.07
N CYS A 117 19.20 6.37 19.58
CA CYS A 117 20.52 6.22 20.21
C CYS A 117 20.80 7.32 21.25
N ASN A 118 20.25 8.53 21.04
CA ASN A 118 20.25 9.61 22.03
C ASN A 118 18.90 9.70 22.76
N THR A 119 18.71 10.74 23.56
CA THR A 119 17.44 11.02 24.24
C THR A 119 16.29 11.09 23.22
N ALA A 120 15.33 10.18 23.33
CA ALA A 120 14.30 9.98 22.32
C ALA A 120 13.49 11.26 22.04
N SER A 121 13.03 11.99 23.06
CA SER A 121 12.27 13.23 22.85
C SER A 121 13.01 14.23 21.95
N ARG A 122 14.30 14.43 22.20
CA ARG A 122 15.16 15.32 21.41
C ARG A 122 15.36 14.81 19.98
N CYS A 123 15.56 13.50 19.79
CA CYS A 123 15.69 12.92 18.45
C CYS A 123 14.41 13.15 17.63
N TYR A 124 13.24 12.94 18.23
CA TYR A 124 11.96 13.11 17.54
C TYR A 124 11.67 14.58 17.21
N GLU A 125 12.02 15.50 18.11
CA GLU A 125 11.81 16.94 17.93
C GLU A 125 12.82 17.54 16.93
N ASN A 126 14.12 17.34 17.17
CA ASN A 126 15.17 17.98 16.38
C ASN A 126 15.33 17.36 15.00
N SER A 127 14.98 16.08 14.80
CA SER A 127 14.95 15.49 13.43
C SER A 127 13.87 16.12 12.54
N GLY A 128 12.92 16.87 13.10
CA GLY A 128 11.76 17.40 12.38
C GLY A 128 10.73 16.34 11.99
N ILE A 129 11.02 15.04 12.17
CA ILE A 129 10.14 13.94 11.75
C ILE A 129 8.82 13.95 12.53
N LYS A 130 8.86 14.21 13.85
CA LYS A 130 7.64 14.30 14.67
C LYS A 130 6.69 15.36 14.13
N LYS A 131 7.21 16.54 13.80
CA LYS A 131 6.42 17.64 13.25
C LYS A 131 5.86 17.25 11.87
N ALA A 132 6.74 16.89 10.94
CA ALA A 132 6.36 16.60 9.56
C ALA A 132 5.32 15.47 9.45
N ALA A 133 5.48 14.38 10.23
CA ALA A 133 4.55 13.26 10.20
C ALA A 133 3.20 13.53 10.92
N SER A 134 3.14 14.51 11.83
CA SER A 134 1.90 14.85 12.55
C SER A 134 1.04 15.87 11.79
N GLU A 135 1.62 16.55 10.79
CA GLU A 135 0.95 17.56 9.96
C GLU A 135 0.39 17.00 8.65
N VAL A 136 0.50 15.68 8.44
CA VAL A 136 -0.08 14.92 7.31
C VAL A 136 -1.55 14.61 7.57
#